data_AF-A0A496VIJ5-F1
#
_entry.id   AF-A0A496VIJ5-F1
#
_cell.length_a   1.000
_cell.length_b   1.000
_cell.length_c   1.000
_cell.angle_alpha   90.00
_cell.angle_beta   90.00
_cell.angle_gamma   90.00
#
_symmetry.space_group_name_H-M   'P 1'
#
loop_
_entity.id
_entity.type
_entity.pdbx_description
1 polymer ?
#
loop_
_entity_poly.entity_id
_entity_poly.type
_entity_poly.pdbx_seq_one_letter_code
_entity_poly.pdbx_strand_id
1 'polypeptide(L)'
;MREEYDLKTLKVKRRGMLPSLKEQSPEQAQLKITIVLDDDLVNYFKAAAQQPDTQFYQTQINQTLRQAIQKKSVLYDADMDTVKKVLLQDSDFIREIANQIGQRT
;
A
#
# COMPACT_ATOMS: atom_id res chain seq x y z
N MET A 1 -8.82 37.18 41.87
CA MET A 1 -7.69 36.49 41.20
C MET A 1 -6.41 37.13 41.72
N ARG A 2 -5.38 36.35 42.07
CA ARG A 2 -4.07 36.90 42.51
C ARG A 2 -3.38 37.56 41.31
N GLU A 3 -2.61 38.64 41.53
CA GLU A 3 -1.90 39.38 40.47
C GLU A 3 -0.89 38.51 39.69
N GLU A 4 -0.48 37.39 40.26
CA GLU A 4 0.34 36.36 39.64
C GLU A 4 -0.31 35.68 38.40
N TYR A 5 -1.61 35.92 38.17
CA TYR A 5 -2.37 35.37 37.04
C TYR A 5 -2.86 36.47 36.07
N ASP A 6 -2.03 37.47 35.77
CA ASP A 6 -2.38 38.47 34.75
C ASP A 6 -2.29 37.86 33.33
N LEU A 7 -3.41 37.30 32.89
CA LEU A 7 -3.61 36.67 31.57
C LEU A 7 -3.33 37.63 30.39
N LYS A 8 -3.19 38.93 30.63
CA LYS A 8 -2.90 39.94 29.60
C LYS A 8 -1.42 39.98 29.18
N THR A 9 -0.49 39.52 30.03
CA THR A 9 0.95 39.50 29.72
C THR A 9 1.44 38.13 29.24
N LEU A 10 0.61 37.08 29.39
CA LEU A 10 0.87 35.76 28.84
C LEU A 10 0.79 35.83 27.31
N LYS A 11 1.96 36.01 26.68
CA LYS A 11 2.17 35.84 25.24
C LYS A 11 1.92 34.37 24.90
N VAL A 12 0.65 34.00 24.71
CA VAL A 12 0.26 32.69 24.23
C VAL A 12 0.92 32.51 22.86
N LYS A 13 2.02 31.76 22.82
CA LYS A 13 2.60 31.30 21.56
C LYS A 13 1.51 30.48 20.90
N ARG A 14 0.88 31.07 19.88
CA ARG A 14 -0.30 30.54 19.19
C ARG A 14 -0.11 29.04 18.99
N ARG A 15 -1.02 28.24 19.55
CA ARG A 15 -1.15 26.83 19.19
C ARG A 15 -1.63 26.81 17.73
N GLY A 16 -0.70 26.84 16.79
CA GLY A 16 -0.89 26.06 15.57
C GLY A 16 -1.12 24.60 15.98
N MET A 17 -1.77 23.81 15.12
CA MET A 17 -1.95 22.37 15.37
C MET A 17 -0.61 21.79 15.83
N LEU A 18 -0.63 21.09 16.98
CA LEU A 18 0.54 20.38 17.47
C LEU A 18 1.08 19.53 16.30
N PRO A 19 2.40 19.50 16.05
CA PRO A 19 2.96 18.67 14.99
C PRO A 19 2.53 17.20 15.07
N SER A 20 2.17 16.73 16.26
CA SER A 20 1.62 15.41 16.57
C SER A 20 0.13 15.21 16.18
N LEU A 21 -0.55 16.24 15.70
CA LEU A 21 -1.94 16.20 15.20
C LEU A 21 -2.02 16.35 13.67
N LYS A 22 -0.88 16.35 12.97
CA LYS A 22 -0.90 16.18 11.52
C LYS A 22 -1.38 14.76 11.23
N GLU A 23 -2.47 14.63 10.48
CA GLU A 23 -2.92 13.35 9.96
C GLU A 23 -1.74 12.69 9.24
N GLN A 24 -1.19 11.64 9.85
CA GLN A 24 -0.17 10.85 9.17
C GLN A 24 -0.87 10.21 7.97
N SER A 25 -0.38 10.52 6.76
CA SER A 25 -0.88 9.84 5.58
C SER A 25 -0.69 8.33 5.76
N PRO A 26 -1.65 7.49 5.35
CA PRO A 26 -1.57 6.04 5.52
C PRO A 26 -0.32 5.43 4.85
N GLU A 27 0.29 6.15 3.91
CA GLU A 27 1.53 5.77 3.24
C GLU A 27 2.77 5.78 4.16
N GLN A 28 2.73 6.49 5.30
CA GLN A 28 3.85 6.63 6.23
C GLN A 28 3.66 5.87 7.55
N ALA A 29 2.55 5.14 7.71
CA ALA A 29 2.30 4.35 8.91
C ALA A 29 3.23 3.13 8.95
N GLN A 30 4.27 3.17 9.79
CA GLN A 30 5.10 2.00 10.07
C GLN A 30 4.34 1.05 11.00
N LEU A 31 3.89 -0.08 10.47
CA LEU A 31 3.24 -1.13 11.25
C LEU A 31 4.28 -2.18 11.67
N LYS A 32 4.29 -2.53 12.96
CA LYS A 32 5.10 -3.64 13.47
C LYS A 32 4.24 -4.90 13.54
N ILE A 33 4.60 -5.88 12.74
CA ILE A 33 3.95 -7.20 12.73
C ILE A 33 4.95 -8.26 13.20
N THR A 34 4.44 -9.29 13.86
CA THR A 34 5.19 -10.52 14.13
C THR A 34 4.75 -11.56 13.12
N ILE A 35 5.66 -11.97 12.25
CA ILE A 35 5.44 -13.02 11.25
C ILE A 35 6.40 -14.17 11.52
N VAL A 36 5.92 -15.40 11.38
CA VAL A 36 6.77 -16.59 11.40
C VAL A 36 7.29 -16.78 9.98
N LEU A 37 8.61 -16.78 9.84
CA LEU A 37 9.31 -17.06 8.59
C LEU A 37 10.18 -18.28 8.79
N ASP A 38 10.35 -19.05 7.72
CA ASP A 38 11.26 -20.19 7.70
C ASP A 38 12.72 -19.73 7.86
N ASP A 39 13.55 -20.58 8.47
CA ASP A 39 14.92 -20.24 8.83
C ASP A 39 15.80 -19.98 7.60
N ASP A 40 15.55 -20.70 6.50
CA ASP A 40 16.25 -20.53 5.23
C ASP A 40 16.03 -19.15 4.61
N LEU A 41 14.78 -18.65 4.63
CA LEU A 41 14.44 -17.31 4.16
C LEU A 41 15.12 -16.24 5.03
N VAL A 42 15.08 -16.40 6.35
CA VAL A 42 15.73 -15.47 7.27
C VAL A 42 17.25 -15.42 7.02
N ASN A 43 17.87 -16.59 6.83
CA ASN A 43 19.30 -16.68 6.55
C ASN A 43 19.68 -16.09 5.19
N TYR A 44 18.83 -16.29 4.17
CA TYR A 44 19.00 -15.67 2.86
C TYR A 44 19.03 -14.13 2.94
N PHE A 45 18.04 -13.52 3.58
CA PHE A 45 17.97 -12.06 3.70
C PHE A 45 19.06 -11.49 4.63
N LYS A 46 19.49 -12.25 5.65
CA LYS A 46 20.63 -11.87 6.49
C LYS A 46 21.94 -11.86 5.68
N ALA A 47 22.20 -12.91 4.90
CA ALA A 47 23.39 -13.00 4.05
C ALA A 47 23.40 -11.89 2.99
N ALA A 48 22.23 -11.62 2.37
CA ALA A 48 22.06 -10.55 1.41
C ALA A 48 22.25 -9.14 1.99
N ALA A 49 22.12 -8.96 3.31
CA ALA A 49 22.34 -7.68 4.00
C ALA A 49 23.76 -7.52 4.56
N GLN A 50 24.62 -8.56 4.47
CA GLN A 50 26.02 -8.50 4.89
C GLN A 50 26.95 -7.93 3.80
N GLN A 51 26.45 -7.73 2.59
CA GLN A 51 27.24 -7.16 1.51
C GLN A 51 27.41 -5.64 1.72
N PRO A 52 28.61 -5.08 1.50
CA PRO A 52 28.79 -3.63 1.55
C PRO A 52 27.86 -2.96 0.51
N ASP A 53 27.22 -1.86 0.89
CA ASP A 53 26.16 -1.14 0.16
C ASP A 53 24.77 -1.81 0.06
N THR A 54 24.52 -2.93 0.73
CA THR A 54 23.17 -3.53 0.74
C THR A 54 22.25 -2.96 1.83
N GLN A 55 20.98 -2.84 1.49
CA GLN A 55 19.94 -2.37 2.41
C GLN A 55 19.70 -3.40 3.53
N PHE A 56 19.29 -2.94 4.71
CA PHE A 56 18.92 -3.80 5.83
C PHE A 56 17.92 -4.88 5.41
N TYR A 57 18.04 -6.08 5.99
CA TYR A 57 17.20 -7.24 5.66
C TYR A 57 15.69 -6.94 5.74
N GLN A 58 15.25 -6.09 6.68
CA GLN A 58 13.85 -5.67 6.80
C GLN A 58 13.35 -4.90 5.57
N THR A 59 14.18 -4.00 5.04
CA THR A 59 13.87 -3.23 3.82
C THR A 59 13.80 -4.14 2.61
N GLN A 60 14.71 -5.11 2.52
CA GLN A 60 14.72 -6.11 1.45
C GLN A 60 13.43 -6.95 1.46
N ILE A 61 13.02 -7.46 2.63
CA ILE A 61 11.78 -8.22 2.79
C ILE A 61 10.58 -7.38 2.32
N ASN A 62 10.48 -6.13 2.76
CA ASN A 62 9.38 -5.24 2.35
C ASN A 62 9.36 -4.99 0.84
N GLN A 63 10.52 -4.83 0.19
CA GLN A 63 10.61 -4.67 -1.26
C GLN A 63 10.18 -5.94 -2.00
N THR A 64 10.65 -7.11 -1.56
CA THR A 64 10.27 -8.39 -2.15
C THR A 64 8.76 -8.61 -2.04
N LEU A 65 8.16 -8.30 -0.90
CA LEU A 65 6.70 -8.40 -0.72
C LEU A 65 5.94 -7.45 -1.67
N ARG A 66 6.42 -6.20 -1.82
CA ARG A 66 5.82 -5.24 -2.77
C ARG A 66 5.92 -5.74 -4.21
N GLN A 67 7.08 -6.26 -4.61
CA GLN A 67 7.28 -6.84 -5.94
C GLN A 67 6.37 -8.05 -6.18
N ALA A 68 6.19 -8.91 -5.17
CA ALA A 68 5.29 -10.06 -5.27
C ALA A 68 3.83 -9.62 -5.47
N ILE A 69 3.39 -8.57 -4.76
CA ILE A 69 2.06 -7.99 -4.93
C ILE A 69 1.90 -7.40 -6.34
N GLN A 70 2.87 -6.62 -6.81
CA GLN A 70 2.83 -6.01 -8.13
C GLN A 70 2.88 -7.06 -9.26
N LYS A 71 3.70 -8.10 -9.11
CA LYS A 71 3.74 -9.21 -10.07
C LYS A 71 2.40 -9.94 -10.10
N LYS A 72 1.77 -10.15 -8.94
CA LYS A 72 0.45 -10.77 -8.84
C LYS A 72 -0.63 -9.92 -9.51
N SER A 73 -0.62 -8.59 -9.34
CA SER A 73 -1.57 -7.71 -10.04
C SER A 73 -1.39 -7.77 -11.56
N VAL A 74 -0.14 -7.71 -12.05
CA VAL A 74 0.17 -7.82 -13.49
C VAL A 74 -0.28 -9.17 -14.06
N LEU A 75 -0.15 -10.26 -13.31
CA LEU A 75 -0.62 -11.58 -13.75
C LEU A 75 -2.15 -11.61 -13.89
N TYR A 76 -2.91 -11.02 -12.97
CA TYR A 76 -4.36 -10.94 -13.10
C TYR A 76 -4.82 -10.01 -14.22
N ASP A 77 -4.12 -8.89 -14.43
CA ASP A 77 -4.44 -7.95 -15.51
C ASP A 77 -4.15 -8.58 -16.88
N ALA A 78 -3.03 -9.28 -17.01
CA ALA A 78 -2.68 -10.03 -18.22
C ALA A 78 -3.68 -11.17 -18.50
N ASP A 79 -4.13 -11.88 -17.45
CA ASP A 79 -5.12 -12.94 -17.56
C ASP A 79 -6.49 -12.37 -17.97
N MET A 80 -6.88 -11.22 -17.41
CA MET A 80 -8.09 -10.50 -17.82
C MET A 80 -8.02 -10.02 -19.26
N ASP A 81 -6.86 -9.58 -19.75
CA ASP A 81 -6.72 -9.17 -21.15
C ASP A 81 -6.77 -10.35 -22.12
N THR A 82 -6.29 -11.53 -21.71
CA THR A 82 -6.53 -12.77 -22.48
C THR A 82 -8.00 -13.17 -22.45
N VAL A 83 -8.66 -13.10 -21.29
CA VAL A 83 -10.10 -13.39 -21.18
C VAL A 83 -10.92 -12.43 -22.03
N LYS A 84 -10.63 -11.13 -22.01
CA LYS A 84 -11.30 -10.13 -22.87
C LYS A 84 -11.14 -10.46 -24.35
N LYS A 85 -9.92 -10.83 -24.78
CA LYS A 85 -9.66 -11.19 -26.19
C LYS A 85 -10.44 -12.43 -26.61
N VAL A 86 -10.53 -13.44 -25.73
CA VAL A 86 -11.30 -14.66 -25.99
C VAL A 86 -12.80 -14.33 -26.06
N LEU A 87 -13.32 -13.54 -25.13
CA LEU A 87 -14.74 -13.12 -25.12
C LEU A 87 -15.12 -12.25 -26.33
N LEU A 88 -14.18 -11.43 -26.83
CA LEU A 88 -14.38 -10.64 -28.06
C LEU A 88 -14.39 -11.47 -29.34
N GLN A 89 -13.85 -12.69 -29.31
CA GLN A 89 -13.85 -13.62 -30.44
C GLN A 89 -15.05 -14.56 -30.43
N ASP A 90 -15.72 -14.68 -29.28
CA ASP A 90 -16.91 -15.51 -29.13
C ASP A 90 -18.16 -14.78 -29.64
N SER A 91 -18.71 -15.28 -30.75
CA SER A 91 -19.90 -14.71 -31.40
C SER A 91 -21.19 -14.93 -30.60
N ASP A 92 -21.28 -16.00 -29.82
CA ASP A 92 -22.46 -16.29 -29.01
C ASP A 92 -22.53 -15.34 -27.82
N PHE A 93 -21.36 -15.04 -27.22
CA PHE A 93 -21.24 -14.02 -26.18
C PHE A 93 -21.66 -12.63 -26.68
N ILE A 94 -21.15 -12.18 -27.85
CA ILE A 94 -21.52 -10.88 -28.43
C ILE A 94 -23.01 -10.79 -28.70
N ARG A 95 -23.62 -11.89 -29.17
CA ARG A 95 -25.05 -11.96 -29.44
C ARG A 95 -25.89 -11.77 -28.17
N GLU A 96 -25.50 -12.37 -27.06
CA GLU A 96 -26.22 -12.18 -25.80
C GLU A 96 -26.02 -10.81 -25.16
N ILE A 97 -24.82 -10.22 -25.30
CA ILE A 97 -24.64 -8.82 -24.90
C ILE A 97 -25.54 -7.89 -25.73
N ALA A 98 -25.64 -8.10 -27.05
CA ALA A 98 -26.51 -7.32 -27.92
C ALA A 98 -27.99 -7.46 -27.53
N ASN A 99 -28.46 -8.68 -27.23
CA ASN A 99 -29.81 -8.93 -26.75
C ASN A 99 -30.08 -8.26 -25.39
N GLN A 100 -29.11 -8.31 -24.47
CA GLN A 100 -29.25 -7.70 -23.15
C GLN A 100 -29.32 -6.16 -23.20
N ILE A 101 -28.60 -5.52 -24.13
CA ILE A 101 -28.68 -4.07 -24.36
C ILE A 101 -30.03 -3.70 -25.00
N GLY A 102 -30.50 -4.50 -25.96
CA GLY A 102 -31.80 -4.29 -26.60
C GLY A 102 -33.01 -4.43 -25.67
N GLN A 103 -32.90 -5.25 -24.61
CA GLN A 103 -33.96 -5.38 -23.59
C GLN A 103 -33.97 -4.27 -22.53
N ARG A 104 -32.90 -3.48 -22.44
CA ARG A 104 -32.76 -2.38 -21.46
C ARG A 104 -33.15 -1.01 -22.02
N THR A 105 -33.44 -0.92 -23.32
CA THR A 105 -33.88 0.31 -24.00
C THR A 105 -35.37 0.23 -24.25
#